data_AF-A0A8K0P7F3-F1
#
_entry.id   AF-A0A8K0P7F3-F1
#
_cell.length_a   1.000
_cell.length_b   1.000
_cell.length_c   1.000
_cell.angle_alpha   90.00
_cell.angle_beta   90.00
_cell.angle_gamma   90.00
#
_symmetry.space_group_name_H-M   'P 1'
#
loop_
_entity.id
_entity.type
_entity.pdbx_description
1 polymer ?
#
loop_
_entity_poly.entity_id
_entity_poly.type
_entity_poly.pdbx_seq_one_letter_code
_entity_poly.pdbx_strand_id
1 'polypeptide(L)'
;MALSKLPSALGLGKLLAKVYFPDFFNRRENADYRGPLPPVEMYWIDSMTSKEMVDFLTWHELDPFREAFTIASACMSVFQMLFLKPDAAAIIPAGGYCLADRQSRKALSWLQWEEKQRYICIQHAAYGREARVMGKKADGLWENTVFKFHGCLFLGCIACFPDRTQRIIDGPKETMATRFEAMVRKTSDLRNAGFEVVEKWDCDFDLEIHVNENLLEFLSNNPLPTEPPINSRDAFYGGRTNCIRLHHKGDVASGETIRYLDVCSLYPFVNKYRKYPVGHPKIFVGEDCPKLDEVEGIVRCEFTFINCLALQKKYLLQDVDLKNF
;
A
#
# COMPACT_ATOMS: atom_id res chain seq x y z
N MET A 1 -39.54 12.15 11.96
CA MET A 1 -38.35 12.71 11.28
C MET A 1 -38.56 12.57 9.78
N ALA A 2 -38.27 13.58 8.96
CA ALA A 2 -38.38 13.43 7.50
C ALA A 2 -37.45 12.31 7.01
N LEU A 3 -37.87 11.51 6.02
CA LEU A 3 -37.06 10.39 5.49
C LEU A 3 -35.68 10.87 5.01
N SER A 4 -35.59 12.10 4.50
CA SER A 4 -34.36 12.76 4.08
C SER A 4 -33.36 13.04 5.22
N LYS A 5 -33.82 13.07 6.47
CA LYS A 5 -32.97 13.28 7.66
C LYS A 5 -32.51 11.98 8.31
N LEU A 6 -32.98 10.83 7.83
CA LEU A 6 -32.58 9.50 8.31
C LEU A 6 -31.07 9.26 8.19
N PRO A 7 -30.39 9.62 7.06
CA PRO A 7 -28.94 9.46 6.96
C PRO A 7 -28.19 10.33 7.98
N SER A 8 -28.59 11.59 8.16
CA SER A 8 -27.96 12.47 9.15
C SER A 8 -28.20 12.04 10.60
N ALA A 9 -29.37 11.49 10.93
CA ALA A 9 -29.65 10.96 12.26
C ALA A 9 -28.84 9.70 12.61
N LEU A 10 -28.35 9.00 11.59
CA LEU A 10 -27.43 7.86 11.72
C LEU A 10 -25.95 8.27 11.59
N GLY A 11 -25.64 9.57 11.51
CA GLY A 11 -24.28 10.08 11.36
C GLY A 11 -23.68 9.89 9.96
N LEU A 12 -24.49 9.55 8.95
CA LEU A 12 -24.06 9.14 7.61
C LEU A 12 -23.79 10.31 6.63
N GLY A 13 -23.77 11.55 7.12
CA GLY A 13 -23.44 12.74 6.33
C GLY A 13 -24.39 13.02 5.15
N LYS A 14 -24.02 13.98 4.28
CA LYS A 14 -24.79 14.39 3.09
C LYS A 14 -24.59 13.48 1.87
N LEU A 15 -23.59 12.59 1.90
CA LEU A 15 -23.21 11.71 0.77
C LEU A 15 -24.21 10.57 0.51
N LEU A 16 -25.06 10.25 1.49
CA LEU A 16 -26.12 9.24 1.39
C LEU A 16 -27.52 9.85 1.31
N ALA A 17 -27.62 11.16 1.04
CA ALA A 17 -28.89 11.84 0.85
C ALA A 17 -29.54 11.46 -0.50
N LYS A 18 -30.88 11.47 -0.54
CA LYS A 18 -31.68 11.21 -1.74
C LYS A 18 -31.24 12.17 -2.86
N VAL A 19 -30.91 11.64 -4.04
CA VAL A 19 -30.65 12.46 -5.24
C VAL A 19 -31.89 13.25 -5.65
N TYR A 20 -31.68 14.40 -6.28
CA TYR A 20 -32.75 15.30 -6.70
C TYR A 20 -33.44 14.79 -7.97
N PHE A 21 -34.76 14.82 -7.98
CA PHE A 21 -35.57 14.34 -9.11
C PHE A 21 -36.16 15.54 -9.87
N PRO A 22 -36.11 15.57 -11.22
CA PRO A 22 -36.64 16.68 -11.99
C PRO A 22 -38.16 16.53 -12.15
N ASP A 23 -38.90 16.83 -11.09
CA ASP A 23 -40.35 16.61 -10.98
C ASP A 23 -41.14 17.22 -12.15
N PHE A 24 -40.74 18.39 -12.64
CA PHE A 24 -41.42 19.05 -13.76
C PHE A 24 -40.95 18.62 -15.14
N PHE A 25 -39.80 17.93 -15.23
CA PHE A 25 -39.23 17.43 -16.49
C PHE A 25 -39.78 16.06 -16.89
N ASN A 26 -40.27 15.28 -15.92
CA ASN A 26 -40.82 13.93 -16.13
C ASN A 26 -42.20 13.96 -16.81
N ARG A 27 -42.20 14.36 -18.08
CA ARG A 27 -43.38 14.46 -18.95
C ARG A 27 -43.23 13.52 -20.13
N ARG A 28 -44.37 13.13 -20.70
CA ARG A 28 -44.42 12.23 -21.86
C ARG A 28 -43.66 12.79 -23.06
N GLU A 29 -43.62 14.12 -23.21
CA GLU A 29 -42.85 14.80 -24.25
C GLU A 29 -41.32 14.66 -24.11
N ASN A 30 -40.83 14.40 -22.89
CA ASN A 30 -39.40 14.30 -22.57
C ASN A 30 -38.95 12.85 -22.32
N ALA A 31 -39.82 11.86 -22.57
CA ALA A 31 -39.57 10.45 -22.24
C ALA A 31 -38.30 9.90 -22.95
N ASP A 32 -38.01 10.40 -24.14
CA ASP A 32 -36.85 10.01 -24.95
C ASP A 32 -35.73 11.07 -24.97
N TYR A 33 -35.76 12.05 -24.04
CA TYR A 33 -34.79 13.13 -23.98
C TYR A 33 -33.36 12.61 -23.78
N ARG A 34 -32.44 13.04 -24.65
CA ARG A 34 -31.01 12.77 -24.56
C ARG A 34 -30.25 14.09 -24.64
N GLY A 35 -29.70 14.52 -23.52
CA GLY A 35 -29.01 15.80 -23.39
C GLY A 35 -28.43 15.98 -21.98
N PRO A 36 -27.89 17.18 -21.68
CA PRO A 36 -27.40 17.51 -20.34
C PRO A 36 -28.51 17.43 -19.29
N LEU A 37 -28.16 17.56 -18.00
CA LEU A 37 -29.16 17.60 -16.93
C LEU A 37 -30.21 18.69 -17.20
N PRO A 38 -31.49 18.43 -16.91
CA PRO A 38 -32.55 19.43 -17.02
C PRO A 38 -32.19 20.74 -16.31
N PRO A 39 -32.69 21.89 -16.79
CA PRO A 39 -32.51 23.17 -16.11
C PRO A 39 -32.97 23.13 -14.65
N VAL A 40 -32.36 23.95 -13.79
CA VAL A 40 -32.60 23.95 -12.33
C VAL A 40 -34.07 24.16 -11.96
N GLU A 41 -34.80 24.91 -12.80
CA GLU A 41 -36.22 25.22 -12.65
C GLU A 41 -37.11 23.96 -12.72
N MET A 42 -36.57 22.85 -13.23
CA MET A 42 -37.31 21.60 -13.40
C MET A 42 -37.36 20.71 -12.14
N TYR A 43 -36.67 21.09 -11.06
CA TYR A 43 -36.47 20.29 -9.84
C TYR A 43 -37.27 20.76 -8.62
N TRP A 44 -38.33 21.55 -8.83
CA TRP A 44 -39.20 22.08 -7.76
C TRP A 44 -38.46 22.84 -6.64
N ILE A 45 -37.54 23.71 -7.07
CA ILE A 45 -36.69 24.54 -6.21
C ILE A 45 -37.46 25.45 -5.25
N ASP A 46 -38.67 25.90 -5.61
CA ASP A 46 -39.49 26.80 -4.78
C ASP A 46 -39.96 26.18 -3.47
N SER A 47 -39.92 24.84 -3.38
CA SER A 47 -40.27 24.10 -2.15
C SER A 47 -39.06 23.81 -1.26
N MET A 48 -37.84 24.10 -1.73
CA MET A 48 -36.61 23.80 -1.01
C MET A 48 -36.30 24.89 0.02
N THR A 49 -35.71 24.48 1.15
CA THR A 49 -35.12 25.43 2.09
C THR A 49 -33.80 26.00 1.55
N SER A 50 -33.37 27.16 2.06
CA SER A 50 -32.12 27.81 1.64
C SER A 50 -30.89 26.91 1.75
N LYS A 51 -30.89 25.95 2.69
CA LYS A 51 -29.82 24.97 2.86
C LYS A 51 -29.86 23.87 1.80
N GLU A 52 -31.05 23.36 1.48
CA GLU A 52 -31.24 22.31 0.47
C GLU A 52 -30.92 22.82 -0.94
N MET A 53 -31.15 24.11 -1.19
CA MET A 53 -30.83 24.78 -2.45
C MET A 53 -29.32 24.87 -2.70
N VAL A 54 -28.50 25.15 -1.67
CA VAL A 54 -27.03 25.18 -1.78
C VAL A 54 -26.46 23.80 -2.11
N ASP A 55 -27.00 22.76 -1.47
CA ASP A 55 -26.58 21.36 -1.72
C ASP A 55 -26.99 20.91 -3.13
N PHE A 56 -28.17 21.31 -3.59
CA PHE A 56 -28.66 21.03 -4.95
C PHE A 56 -27.79 21.67 -6.03
N LEU A 57 -27.45 22.95 -5.91
CA LEU A 57 -26.65 23.67 -6.90
C LEU A 57 -25.24 23.05 -7.02
N THR A 58 -24.64 22.67 -5.90
CA THR A 58 -23.34 21.97 -5.87
C THR A 58 -23.39 20.63 -6.62
N TRP A 59 -24.50 19.89 -6.52
CA TRP A 59 -24.69 18.62 -7.23
C TRP A 59 -25.01 18.80 -8.71
N HIS A 60 -25.84 19.79 -9.07
CA HIS A 60 -26.25 20.08 -10.46
C HIS A 60 -25.07 20.51 -11.34
N GLU A 61 -24.01 21.05 -10.74
CA GLU A 61 -22.77 21.47 -11.42
C GLU A 61 -21.77 20.32 -11.71
N LEU A 62 -22.01 19.09 -11.25
CA LEU A 62 -21.12 17.93 -11.53
C LEU A 62 -21.43 17.31 -12.91
N ASP A 63 -20.55 17.56 -13.88
CA ASP A 63 -20.66 17.02 -15.25
C ASP A 63 -19.79 15.75 -15.45
N PRO A 64 -20.40 14.55 -15.60
CA PRO A 64 -19.66 13.31 -15.84
C PRO A 64 -18.87 13.31 -17.15
N PHE A 65 -19.21 14.16 -18.13
CA PHE A 65 -18.46 14.33 -19.38
C PHE A 65 -17.26 15.28 -19.24
N ARG A 66 -17.23 16.15 -18.21
CA ARG A 66 -16.05 16.96 -17.86
C ARG A 66 -15.05 16.20 -16.99
N GLU A 67 -15.53 15.39 -16.06
CA GLU A 67 -14.69 14.74 -15.04
C GLU A 67 -14.28 13.29 -15.40
N ALA A 68 -14.95 12.64 -16.37
CA ALA A 68 -14.65 11.26 -16.76
C ALA A 68 -14.83 11.00 -18.26
N PHE A 69 -13.72 10.94 -19.01
CA PHE A 69 -13.71 10.70 -20.46
C PHE A 69 -14.18 9.28 -20.88
N THR A 70 -14.30 8.34 -19.94
CA THR A 70 -14.75 6.96 -20.23
C THR A 70 -15.79 6.50 -19.21
N ILE A 71 -16.68 5.59 -19.63
CA ILE A 71 -17.66 4.93 -18.74
C ILE A 71 -16.95 4.29 -17.53
N ALA A 72 -15.79 3.66 -17.74
CA ALA A 72 -15.00 3.06 -16.66
C ALA A 72 -14.53 4.12 -15.64
N SER A 73 -14.06 5.27 -16.12
CA SER A 73 -13.66 6.39 -15.27
C SER A 73 -14.85 6.94 -14.47
N ALA A 74 -16.01 7.10 -15.11
CA ALA A 74 -17.21 7.59 -14.44
C ALA A 74 -17.69 6.61 -13.36
N CYS A 75 -17.74 5.31 -13.68
CA CYS A 75 -18.07 4.26 -12.72
C CYS A 75 -17.08 4.23 -11.54
N MET A 76 -15.79 4.43 -11.79
CA MET A 76 -14.76 4.46 -10.75
C MET A 76 -14.94 5.67 -9.81
N SER A 77 -15.20 6.86 -10.35
CA SER A 77 -15.47 8.07 -9.54
C SER A 77 -16.70 7.87 -8.64
N VAL A 78 -17.78 7.33 -9.21
CA VAL A 78 -19.00 7.00 -8.46
C VAL A 78 -18.72 5.96 -7.37
N PHE A 79 -17.97 4.91 -7.68
CA PHE A 79 -17.57 3.89 -6.71
C PHE A 79 -16.77 4.49 -5.55
N GLN A 80 -15.73 5.28 -5.85
CA GLN A 80 -14.87 5.90 -4.84
C GLN A 80 -15.61 6.88 -3.93
N MET A 81 -16.60 7.61 -4.48
CA MET A 81 -17.33 8.63 -3.72
C MET A 81 -18.49 8.07 -2.90
N LEU A 82 -19.19 7.05 -3.42
CA LEU A 82 -20.47 6.61 -2.86
C LEU A 82 -20.45 5.20 -2.26
N PHE A 83 -19.56 4.33 -2.74
CA PHE A 83 -19.60 2.89 -2.42
C PHE A 83 -18.34 2.38 -1.72
N LEU A 84 -17.21 3.10 -1.83
CA LEU A 84 -15.98 2.74 -1.15
C LEU A 84 -16.17 2.90 0.36
N LYS A 85 -16.11 1.77 1.07
CA LYS A 85 -16.21 1.74 2.53
C LYS A 85 -14.99 2.45 3.17
N PRO A 86 -15.16 3.09 4.34
CA PRO A 86 -14.03 3.57 5.13
C PRO A 86 -12.99 2.47 5.34
N ASP A 87 -11.70 2.83 5.28
CA ASP A 87 -10.55 1.94 5.46
C ASP A 87 -10.43 0.77 4.46
N ALA A 88 -11.22 0.76 3.38
CA ALA A 88 -11.17 -0.32 2.38
C ALA A 88 -10.00 -0.18 1.38
N ALA A 89 -9.60 1.05 1.04
CA ALA A 89 -8.51 1.28 0.10
C ALA A 89 -7.19 1.58 0.82
N ALA A 90 -6.17 0.76 0.59
CA ALA A 90 -4.82 1.10 1.02
C ALA A 90 -4.21 2.16 0.11
N ILE A 91 -3.83 3.28 0.70
CA ILE A 91 -2.97 4.27 0.05
C ILE A 91 -1.55 3.72 0.11
N ILE A 92 -0.95 3.44 -1.06
CA ILE A 92 0.45 3.02 -1.13
C ILE A 92 1.29 4.13 -0.49
N PRO A 93 2.00 3.84 0.60
CA PRO A 93 2.65 4.90 1.32
C PRO A 93 3.93 5.34 0.58
N ALA A 94 4.32 6.61 0.76
CA ALA A 94 5.47 7.19 0.06
C ALA A 94 6.74 6.36 0.27
N GLY A 95 7.46 6.03 -0.81
CA GLY A 95 8.61 5.13 -0.80
C GLY A 95 8.26 3.63 -0.91
N GLY A 96 6.98 3.26 -0.98
CA GLY A 96 6.54 1.87 -1.12
C GLY A 96 6.39 1.14 0.21
N TYR A 97 6.26 -0.19 0.12
CA TYR A 97 5.94 -1.08 1.24
C TYR A 97 7.15 -1.64 1.99
N CYS A 98 8.34 -1.71 1.36
CA CYS A 98 9.60 -2.06 2.04
C CYS A 98 10.66 -1.00 1.73
N LEU A 99 11.71 -0.92 2.55
CA LEU A 99 12.90 -0.08 2.32
C LEU A 99 12.60 1.42 2.10
N ALA A 100 11.40 1.89 2.47
CA ALA A 100 11.04 3.30 2.45
C ALA A 100 11.75 4.08 3.57
N ASP A 101 12.05 3.39 4.67
CA ASP A 101 12.77 3.95 5.81
C ASP A 101 14.28 3.82 5.61
N ARG A 102 15.01 4.90 5.90
CA ARG A 102 16.46 4.94 5.72
C ARG A 102 17.14 4.20 6.88
N GLN A 103 17.32 2.91 6.72
CA GLN A 103 18.04 2.06 7.67
C GLN A 103 19.40 1.61 7.09
N SER A 104 20.44 1.52 7.93
CA SER A 104 21.77 1.10 7.47
C SER A 104 21.81 -0.39 7.17
N ARG A 105 22.64 -0.82 6.21
CA ARG A 105 22.85 -2.25 5.92
C ARG A 105 23.38 -3.01 7.14
N LYS A 106 24.22 -2.38 7.97
CA LYS A 106 24.72 -3.00 9.20
C LYS A 106 23.60 -3.23 10.21
N ALA A 107 22.72 -2.24 10.41
CA ALA A 107 21.56 -2.37 11.29
C ALA A 107 20.64 -3.51 10.84
N LEU A 108 20.33 -3.57 9.54
CA LEU A 108 19.50 -4.66 8.99
C LEU A 108 20.16 -6.04 9.15
N SER A 109 21.47 -6.13 8.90
CA SER A 109 22.21 -7.39 9.06
C SER A 109 22.23 -7.85 10.52
N TRP A 110 22.38 -6.90 11.45
CA TRP A 110 22.30 -7.17 12.88
C TRP A 110 20.90 -7.65 13.30
N LEU A 111 19.84 -7.01 12.81
CA LEU A 111 18.47 -7.43 13.13
C LEU A 111 18.16 -8.85 12.62
N GLN A 112 18.57 -9.20 11.40
CA GLN A 112 18.45 -10.57 10.89
C GLN A 112 19.22 -11.59 11.76
N TRP A 113 20.37 -11.18 12.30
CA TRP A 113 21.11 -12.01 13.24
C TRP A 113 20.37 -12.19 14.56
N GLU A 114 19.79 -11.14 15.14
CA GLU A 114 18.96 -11.22 16.35
C GLU A 114 17.72 -12.09 16.14
N GLU A 115 17.05 -12.00 14.99
CA GLU A 115 15.93 -12.87 14.60
C GLU A 115 16.33 -14.35 14.66
N LYS A 116 17.48 -14.70 14.06
CA LYS A 116 18.02 -16.06 14.08
C LYS A 116 18.39 -16.51 15.50
N GLN A 117 19.10 -15.67 16.26
CA GLN A 117 19.58 -16.05 17.59
C GLN A 117 18.44 -16.28 18.58
N ARG A 118 17.39 -15.47 18.49
CA ARG A 118 16.25 -15.50 19.42
C ARG A 118 15.07 -16.31 18.91
N TYR A 119 15.10 -16.76 17.65
CA TYR A 119 13.97 -17.39 16.97
C TYR A 119 12.70 -16.52 17.03
N ILE A 120 12.84 -15.24 16.67
CA ILE A 120 11.76 -14.23 16.65
C ILE A 120 11.64 -13.58 15.27
N CYS A 121 10.55 -12.86 15.03
CA CYS A 121 10.32 -12.09 13.80
C CYS A 121 10.21 -10.60 14.12
N ILE A 122 11.25 -9.83 13.82
CA ILE A 122 11.37 -8.42 14.18
C ILE A 122 10.77 -7.55 13.07
N GLN A 123 9.87 -6.64 13.44
CA GLN A 123 9.37 -5.62 12.52
C GLN A 123 10.46 -4.56 12.26
N HIS A 124 10.98 -4.48 11.03
CA HIS A 124 11.98 -3.49 10.61
C HIS A 124 11.88 -3.12 9.10
N ALA A 125 12.73 -2.20 8.61
CA ALA A 125 12.57 -1.58 7.29
C ALA A 125 12.70 -2.56 6.09
N ALA A 126 13.51 -3.62 6.22
CA ALA A 126 13.65 -4.61 5.13
C ALA A 126 12.40 -5.49 4.91
N TYR A 127 11.65 -5.81 5.97
CA TYR A 127 10.42 -6.62 5.90
C TYR A 127 9.16 -5.80 6.16
N GLY A 128 9.16 -4.53 5.77
CA GLY A 128 8.02 -3.62 5.92
C GLY A 128 8.44 -2.19 6.23
N ARG A 129 7.91 -1.65 7.33
CA ARG A 129 8.24 -0.31 7.85
C ARG A 129 8.72 -0.40 9.28
N GLU A 130 9.58 0.52 9.66
CA GLU A 130 9.98 0.72 11.05
C GLU A 130 8.75 0.98 11.92
N ALA A 131 8.66 0.24 13.03
CA ALA A 131 7.59 0.45 13.99
C ALA A 131 7.72 1.82 14.66
N ARG A 132 6.58 2.41 15.04
CA ARG A 132 6.55 3.64 15.84
C ARG A 132 6.28 3.33 17.30
N VAL A 133 7.27 3.56 18.14
CA VAL A 133 7.18 3.41 19.60
C VAL A 133 7.23 4.80 20.22
N MET A 134 6.21 5.14 21.02
CA MET A 134 6.07 6.48 21.63
C MET A 134 6.19 7.64 20.62
N GLY A 135 5.61 7.46 19.44
CA GLY A 135 5.60 8.45 18.36
C GLY A 135 6.92 8.57 17.57
N LYS A 136 7.96 7.81 17.91
CA LYS A 136 9.26 7.79 17.23
C LYS A 136 9.51 6.45 16.55
N LYS A 137 10.28 6.44 15.46
CA LYS A 137 10.66 5.19 14.80
C LYS A 137 11.69 4.42 15.62
N ALA A 138 11.60 3.10 15.61
CA ALA A 138 12.58 2.17 16.14
C ALA A 138 13.20 1.36 15.00
N ASP A 139 14.48 1.00 15.12
CA ASP A 139 15.18 0.20 14.11
C ASP A 139 14.54 -1.19 13.97
N GLY A 140 14.13 -1.79 15.10
CA GLY A 140 13.35 -3.02 15.13
C GLY A 140 12.41 -3.06 16.34
N LEU A 141 11.28 -3.78 16.19
CA LEU A 141 10.34 -4.04 17.29
C LEU A 141 9.85 -5.48 17.23
N TRP A 142 9.86 -6.16 18.37
CA TRP A 142 9.18 -7.44 18.56
C TRP A 142 8.50 -7.43 19.93
N GLU A 143 7.18 -7.61 19.96
CA GLU A 143 6.35 -7.49 21.17
C GLU A 143 6.66 -6.22 21.99
N ASN A 144 7.23 -6.37 23.18
CA ASN A 144 7.61 -5.29 24.08
C ASN A 144 9.12 -4.96 24.05
N THR A 145 9.86 -5.54 23.09
CA THR A 145 11.32 -5.41 22.94
C THR A 145 11.65 -4.51 21.75
N VAL A 146 12.30 -3.39 22.03
CA VAL A 146 12.77 -2.41 21.06
C VAL A 146 14.24 -2.65 20.74
N PHE A 147 14.56 -2.85 19.47
CA PHE A 147 15.93 -3.00 18.99
C PHE A 147 16.42 -1.66 18.46
N LYS A 148 17.61 -1.23 18.88
CA LYS A 148 18.25 0.02 18.45
C LYS A 148 19.68 -0.19 18.00
N PHE A 149 19.97 0.23 16.77
CA PHE A 149 21.31 0.19 16.21
C PHE A 149 21.92 1.59 16.21
N HIS A 150 23.00 1.76 16.96
CA HIS A 150 23.63 3.04 17.17
C HIS A 150 24.80 3.27 16.21
N GLY A 151 24.59 4.13 15.21
CA GLY A 151 25.67 4.56 14.31
C GLY A 151 26.71 5.40 15.04
N CYS A 152 27.96 4.92 15.12
CA CYS A 152 29.00 5.56 15.93
C CYS A 152 29.25 7.02 15.53
N LEU A 153 29.34 7.32 14.23
CA LEU A 153 29.56 8.67 13.70
C LEU A 153 28.37 9.61 13.97
N PHE A 154 27.15 9.08 13.89
CA PHE A 154 25.93 9.89 14.00
C PHE A 154 25.52 10.16 15.44
N LEU A 155 25.80 9.24 16.37
CA LEU A 155 25.39 9.32 17.77
C LEU A 155 26.55 9.56 18.75
N GLY A 156 27.78 9.61 18.24
CA GLY A 156 28.97 9.93 19.02
C GLY A 156 29.35 8.85 20.02
N CYS A 157 29.65 7.64 19.52
CA CYS A 157 30.17 6.54 20.35
C CYS A 157 31.38 7.01 21.18
N ILE A 158 31.40 6.70 22.47
CA ILE A 158 32.49 7.12 23.37
C ILE A 158 33.83 6.48 22.98
N ALA A 159 33.81 5.21 22.58
CA ALA A 159 35.02 4.48 22.19
C ALA A 159 35.61 5.01 20.87
N CYS A 160 34.77 5.27 19.86
CA CYS A 160 35.22 5.73 18.55
C CYS A 160 35.51 7.24 18.48
N PHE A 161 34.80 8.04 19.28
CA PHE A 161 34.88 9.51 19.27
C PHE A 161 35.16 10.03 20.69
N PRO A 162 36.42 9.93 21.16
CA PRO A 162 36.78 10.38 22.50
C PRO A 162 36.75 11.90 22.66
N ASP A 163 36.98 12.67 21.58
CA ASP A 163 36.76 14.12 21.59
C ASP A 163 35.25 14.43 21.59
N ARG A 164 34.75 14.77 22.78
CA ARG A 164 33.32 15.03 23.00
C ARG A 164 32.87 16.42 22.52
N THR A 165 33.83 17.30 22.20
CA THR A 165 33.57 18.67 21.74
C THR A 165 33.50 18.79 20.21
N GLN A 166 33.95 17.74 19.51
CA GLN A 166 33.87 17.64 18.06
C GLN A 166 32.43 17.89 17.57
N ARG A 167 32.29 18.80 16.59
CA ARG A 167 31.00 19.13 15.96
C ARG A 167 30.60 18.07 14.95
N ILE A 168 29.30 17.84 14.81
CA ILE A 168 28.76 16.88 13.85
C ILE A 168 28.59 17.54 12.47
N ILE A 169 28.90 16.79 11.41
CA ILE A 169 28.85 17.25 10.01
C ILE A 169 27.43 17.65 9.59
N ASP A 170 26.41 16.89 10.01
CA ASP A 170 25.00 17.09 9.66
C ASP A 170 24.23 17.95 10.68
N GLY A 171 24.92 18.45 11.71
CA GLY A 171 24.35 19.21 12.81
C GLY A 171 25.38 20.17 13.39
N PRO A 172 25.70 21.30 12.73
CA PRO A 172 26.83 22.16 13.10
C PRO A 172 26.69 22.84 14.47
N LYS A 173 25.51 22.78 15.10
CA LYS A 173 25.25 23.24 16.47
C LYS A 173 25.34 22.14 17.52
N GLU A 174 25.46 20.88 17.11
CA GLU A 174 25.54 19.71 17.97
C GLU A 174 26.98 19.21 18.07
N THR A 175 27.31 18.58 19.19
CA THR A 175 28.59 17.89 19.42
C THR A 175 28.37 16.39 19.62
N MET A 176 29.46 15.62 19.61
CA MET A 176 29.44 14.20 19.96
C MET A 176 28.83 13.97 21.34
N ALA A 177 29.11 14.84 22.32
CA ALA A 177 28.48 14.80 23.65
C ALA A 177 26.96 14.95 23.56
N THR A 178 26.47 16.01 22.90
CA THR A 178 25.05 16.34 22.93
C THR A 178 24.19 15.27 22.26
N ARG A 179 24.69 14.66 21.17
CA ARG A 179 23.96 13.57 20.50
C ARG A 179 23.95 12.29 21.31
N PHE A 180 25.07 11.95 21.94
CA PHE A 180 25.14 10.80 22.84
C PHE A 180 24.18 10.95 24.02
N GLU A 181 24.18 12.10 24.69
CA GLU A 181 23.26 12.39 25.80
C GLU A 181 21.80 12.33 25.35
N ALA A 182 21.47 12.91 24.19
CA ALA A 182 20.11 12.86 23.64
C ALA A 182 19.67 11.42 23.31
N MET A 183 20.59 10.58 22.83
CA MET A 183 20.34 9.16 22.60
C MET A 183 20.07 8.43 23.93
N VAL A 184 20.92 8.62 24.94
CA VAL A 184 20.77 8.00 26.27
C VAL A 184 19.44 8.37 26.91
N ARG A 185 19.02 9.65 26.79
CA ARG A 185 17.69 10.10 27.27
C ARG A 185 16.56 9.35 26.54
N LYS A 186 16.61 9.26 25.21
CA LYS A 186 15.60 8.53 24.43
C LYS A 186 15.52 7.05 24.80
N THR A 187 16.66 6.40 25.07
CA THR A 187 16.68 5.00 25.53
C THR A 187 16.10 4.89 26.95
N SER A 188 16.42 5.83 27.84
CA SER A 188 15.88 5.88 29.20
C SER A 188 14.37 6.06 29.20
N ASP A 189 13.83 6.94 28.34
CA ASP A 189 12.39 7.16 28.19
C ASP A 189 11.67 5.86 27.79
N LEU A 190 12.23 5.07 26.88
CA LEU A 190 11.68 3.78 26.47
C LEU A 190 11.65 2.77 27.61
N ARG A 191 12.77 2.64 28.33
CA ARG A 191 12.87 1.75 29.50
C ARG A 191 11.88 2.15 30.60
N ASN A 192 11.76 3.46 30.87
CA ASN A 192 10.80 4.00 31.85
C ASN A 192 9.34 3.76 31.45
N ALA A 193 9.05 3.71 30.15
CA ALA A 193 7.74 3.36 29.63
C ALA A 193 7.44 1.84 29.67
N GLY A 194 8.39 1.03 30.14
CA GLY A 194 8.22 -0.42 30.34
C GLY A 194 8.71 -1.29 29.18
N PHE A 195 9.38 -0.72 28.18
CA PHE A 195 9.94 -1.50 27.07
C PHE A 195 11.28 -2.12 27.45
N GLU A 196 11.52 -3.35 27.01
CA GLU A 196 12.87 -3.90 26.94
C GLU A 196 13.61 -3.23 25.77
N VAL A 197 14.86 -2.80 25.97
CA VAL A 197 15.64 -2.15 24.90
C VAL A 197 16.95 -2.89 24.70
N VAL A 198 17.10 -3.50 23.53
CA VAL A 198 18.31 -4.19 23.05
C VAL A 198 19.06 -3.22 22.15
N GLU A 199 20.34 -2.98 22.46
CA GLU A 199 21.15 -1.96 21.81
C GLU A 199 22.41 -2.57 21.23
N LYS A 200 22.82 -2.10 20.04
CA LYS A 200 24.07 -2.50 19.41
C LYS A 200 24.76 -1.29 18.79
N TRP A 201 26.03 -1.09 19.11
CA TRP A 201 26.84 -0.08 18.43
C TRP A 201 27.44 -0.62 17.15
N ASP A 202 27.59 0.27 16.17
CA ASP A 202 28.23 0.01 14.88
C ASP A 202 29.62 -0.64 15.04
N CYS A 203 30.48 -0.07 15.89
CA CYS A 203 31.82 -0.62 16.14
C CYS A 203 31.81 -1.97 16.86
N ASP A 204 30.84 -2.19 17.76
CA ASP A 204 30.72 -3.46 18.48
C ASP A 204 30.23 -4.56 17.55
N PHE A 205 29.36 -4.23 16.61
CA PHE A 205 28.90 -5.16 15.58
C PHE A 205 29.99 -5.49 14.57
N ASP A 206 30.78 -4.49 14.15
CA ASP A 206 31.96 -4.74 13.31
C ASP A 206 32.92 -5.70 14.02
N LEU A 207 33.23 -5.46 15.29
CA LEU A 207 34.09 -6.36 16.05
C LEU A 207 33.49 -7.77 16.15
N GLU A 208 32.18 -7.88 16.42
CA GLU A 208 31.49 -9.17 16.50
C GLU A 208 31.60 -9.96 15.18
N ILE A 209 31.40 -9.30 14.03
CA ILE A 209 31.55 -9.94 12.71
C ILE A 209 32.95 -10.53 12.54
N HIS A 210 33.99 -9.86 13.05
CA HIS A 210 35.37 -10.32 12.92
C HIS A 210 35.70 -11.51 13.83
N VAL A 211 35.08 -11.59 15.01
CA VAL A 211 35.40 -12.62 16.02
C VAL A 211 34.45 -13.81 16.00
N ASN A 212 33.23 -13.64 15.49
CA ASN A 212 32.18 -14.66 15.49
C ASN A 212 32.07 -15.30 14.09
N GLU A 213 32.73 -16.44 13.90
CA GLU A 213 32.71 -17.20 12.64
C GLU A 213 31.29 -17.57 12.19
N ASN A 214 30.41 -17.94 13.14
CA ASN A 214 29.02 -18.30 12.83
C ASN A 214 28.20 -17.10 12.31
N LEU A 215 28.47 -15.88 12.83
CA LEU A 215 27.86 -14.65 12.34
C LEU A 215 28.38 -14.34 10.93
N LEU A 216 29.69 -14.41 10.71
CA LEU A 216 30.29 -14.16 9.41
C LEU A 216 29.76 -15.12 8.33
N GLU A 217 29.69 -16.41 8.63
CA GLU A 217 29.10 -17.42 7.75
C GLU A 217 27.61 -17.13 7.50
N PHE A 218 26.85 -16.79 8.55
CA PHE A 218 25.44 -16.45 8.41
C PHE A 218 25.21 -15.28 7.46
N LEU A 219 25.93 -14.17 7.64
CA LEU A 219 25.82 -12.98 6.79
C LEU A 219 26.24 -13.26 5.34
N SER A 220 27.20 -14.17 5.14
CA SER A 220 27.65 -14.59 3.81
C SER A 220 26.57 -15.41 3.08
N ASN A 221 25.88 -16.29 3.81
CA ASN A 221 24.83 -17.14 3.27
C ASN A 221 23.45 -16.45 3.19
N ASN A 222 23.24 -15.37 3.95
CA ASN A 222 21.99 -14.61 4.01
C ASN A 222 22.22 -13.14 3.64
N PRO A 223 22.66 -12.84 2.41
CA PRO A 223 22.89 -11.47 2.00
C PRO A 223 21.59 -10.67 2.08
N LEU A 224 21.68 -9.45 2.61
CA LEU A 224 20.54 -8.52 2.59
C LEU A 224 19.97 -8.37 1.17
N PRO A 225 18.64 -8.27 1.02
CA PRO A 225 18.03 -8.08 -0.28
C PRO A 225 18.62 -6.87 -0.99
N THR A 226 19.38 -7.10 -2.07
CA THR A 226 19.91 -6.05 -2.95
C THR A 226 18.84 -5.55 -3.93
N GLU A 227 17.88 -6.42 -4.24
CA GLU A 227 16.76 -6.08 -5.09
C GLU A 227 15.78 -5.14 -4.40
N PRO A 228 15.25 -4.13 -5.12
CA PRO A 228 14.22 -3.25 -4.58
C PRO A 228 12.96 -4.03 -4.15
N PRO A 229 12.09 -3.41 -3.34
CA PRO A 229 10.79 -3.97 -3.00
C PRO A 229 9.96 -4.28 -4.25
N ILE A 230 8.95 -5.14 -4.12
CA ILE A 230 7.96 -5.31 -5.19
C ILE A 230 7.24 -3.98 -5.40
N ASN A 231 7.33 -3.43 -6.60
CA ASN A 231 6.49 -2.34 -7.03
C ASN A 231 5.22 -2.92 -7.65
N SER A 232 4.08 -2.80 -6.97
CA SER A 232 2.81 -3.35 -7.45
C SER A 232 2.36 -2.78 -8.79
N ARG A 233 2.85 -1.59 -9.17
CA ARG A 233 2.58 -1.01 -10.50
C ARG A 233 3.21 -1.79 -11.63
N ASP A 234 4.29 -2.54 -11.38
CA ASP A 234 4.93 -3.37 -12.40
C ASP A 234 4.02 -4.53 -12.81
N ALA A 235 3.07 -4.92 -11.96
CA ALA A 235 2.05 -5.92 -12.26
C ALA A 235 0.80 -5.33 -12.97
N PHE A 236 0.76 -4.02 -13.20
CA PHE A 236 -0.42 -3.36 -13.78
C PHE A 236 -0.34 -3.33 -15.31
N TYR A 237 -1.08 -4.25 -15.94
CA TYR A 237 -1.13 -4.40 -17.39
C TYR A 237 -2.56 -4.18 -17.93
N GLY A 238 -2.64 -3.79 -19.20
CA GLY A 238 -3.91 -3.69 -19.93
C GLY A 238 -4.44 -5.04 -20.41
N GLY A 239 -5.36 -4.99 -21.36
CA GLY A 239 -5.92 -6.20 -21.98
C GLY A 239 -4.84 -7.02 -22.70
N ARG A 240 -4.96 -8.36 -22.60
CA ARG A 240 -4.05 -9.28 -23.30
C ARG A 240 -4.38 -9.29 -24.80
N THR A 241 -3.41 -8.87 -25.61
CA THR A 241 -3.45 -9.04 -27.07
C THR A 241 -2.34 -9.99 -27.46
N ASN A 242 -2.69 -11.13 -28.07
CA ASN A 242 -1.72 -12.11 -28.54
C ASN A 242 -2.11 -12.61 -29.94
N CYS A 243 -1.13 -12.70 -30.84
CA CYS A 243 -1.33 -13.23 -32.18
C CYS A 243 -0.56 -14.56 -32.30
N ILE A 244 -1.30 -15.67 -32.42
CA ILE A 244 -0.71 -17.00 -32.59
C ILE A 244 -0.45 -17.29 -34.09
N ARG A 245 -1.29 -16.74 -34.96
CA ARG A 245 -1.20 -16.90 -36.43
C ARG A 245 -1.60 -15.59 -37.10
N LEU A 246 -0.72 -15.06 -37.95
CA LEU A 246 -0.93 -13.78 -38.64
C LEU A 246 -2.05 -13.84 -39.68
N HIS A 247 -2.21 -14.99 -40.34
CA HIS A 247 -3.21 -15.19 -41.37
C HIS A 247 -3.64 -16.66 -41.43
N HIS A 248 -4.94 -16.90 -41.50
CA HIS A 248 -5.53 -18.21 -41.77
C HIS A 248 -6.62 -18.03 -42.80
N LYS A 249 -6.54 -18.78 -43.90
CA LYS A 249 -7.58 -18.83 -44.91
C LYS A 249 -8.34 -20.14 -44.72
N GLY A 250 -9.62 -20.03 -44.37
CA GLY A 250 -10.46 -21.22 -44.19
C GLY A 250 -10.60 -22.01 -45.50
N ASP A 251 -10.53 -23.34 -45.41
CA ASP A 251 -10.78 -24.24 -46.52
C ASP A 251 -12.28 -24.49 -46.71
N VAL A 252 -12.86 -23.75 -47.65
CA VAL A 252 -14.28 -23.83 -48.03
C VAL A 252 -14.65 -25.21 -48.60
N ALA A 253 -13.73 -25.90 -49.28
CA ALA A 253 -14.02 -27.20 -49.89
C ALA A 253 -14.14 -28.31 -48.83
N SER A 254 -13.38 -28.20 -47.74
CA SER A 254 -13.49 -29.10 -46.57
C SER A 254 -14.67 -28.76 -45.64
N GLY A 255 -15.33 -27.62 -45.84
CA GLY A 255 -16.36 -27.11 -44.94
C GLY A 255 -15.81 -26.46 -43.66
N GLU A 256 -14.55 -26.00 -43.66
CA GLU A 256 -13.94 -25.35 -42.50
C GLU A 256 -14.64 -24.02 -42.16
N THR A 257 -14.91 -23.80 -40.87
CA THR A 257 -15.51 -22.55 -40.37
C THR A 257 -14.60 -21.86 -39.36
N ILE A 258 -14.46 -20.53 -39.46
CA ILE A 258 -13.77 -19.69 -38.47
C ILE A 258 -14.82 -19.13 -37.52
N ARG A 259 -14.62 -19.30 -36.20
CA ARG A 259 -15.52 -18.77 -35.17
C ARG A 259 -14.83 -17.64 -34.42
N TYR A 260 -15.59 -16.57 -34.18
CA TYR A 260 -15.19 -15.45 -33.35
C TYR A 260 -15.96 -15.50 -32.03
N LEU A 261 -15.23 -15.37 -30.92
CA LEU A 261 -15.80 -15.30 -29.58
C LEU A 261 -15.40 -13.96 -28.97
N ASP A 262 -16.39 -13.22 -28.50
CA ASP A 262 -16.19 -11.96 -27.79
C ASP A 262 -16.88 -12.00 -26.43
N VAL A 263 -16.22 -11.39 -25.44
CA VAL A 263 -16.78 -11.27 -24.09
C VAL A 263 -17.45 -9.90 -23.97
N CYS A 264 -18.78 -9.89 -24.07
CA CYS A 264 -19.55 -8.67 -23.86
C CYS A 264 -19.34 -8.16 -22.43
N SER A 265 -18.80 -6.94 -22.30
CA SER A 265 -18.61 -6.26 -21.01
C SER A 265 -17.69 -6.99 -20.04
N LEU A 266 -16.51 -7.45 -20.51
CA LEU A 266 -15.49 -8.11 -19.67
C LEU A 266 -15.19 -7.35 -18.37
N TYR A 267 -14.83 -6.06 -18.43
CA TYR A 267 -14.47 -5.29 -17.23
C TYR A 267 -15.64 -5.12 -16.25
N PRO A 268 -16.86 -4.75 -16.67
CA PRO A 268 -18.02 -4.76 -15.78
C PRO A 268 -18.29 -6.12 -15.13
N PHE A 269 -18.15 -7.22 -15.87
CA PHE A 269 -18.29 -8.57 -15.31
C PHE A 269 -17.22 -8.82 -14.22
N VAL A 270 -15.97 -8.47 -14.49
CA VAL A 270 -14.87 -8.61 -13.53
C VAL A 270 -15.12 -7.76 -12.28
N ASN A 271 -15.46 -6.48 -12.46
CA ASN A 271 -15.78 -5.55 -11.36
C ASN A 271 -16.92 -6.04 -10.46
N LYS A 272 -17.90 -6.77 -11.01
CA LYS A 272 -19.07 -7.24 -10.26
C LYS A 272 -18.86 -8.56 -9.53
N TYR A 273 -18.12 -9.50 -10.15
CA TYR A 273 -18.09 -10.90 -9.70
C TYR A 273 -16.70 -11.38 -9.26
N ARG A 274 -15.65 -10.59 -9.49
CA ARG A 274 -14.29 -10.96 -9.09
C ARG A 274 -13.89 -10.21 -7.83
N LYS A 275 -12.93 -10.82 -7.14
CA LYS A 275 -12.40 -10.31 -5.89
C LYS A 275 -11.43 -9.17 -6.16
N TYR A 276 -11.39 -8.22 -5.24
CA TYR A 276 -10.45 -7.10 -5.26
C TYR A 276 -9.60 -7.11 -3.99
N PRO A 277 -8.33 -6.70 -4.07
CA PRO A 277 -7.54 -6.51 -2.88
C PRO A 277 -8.07 -5.34 -2.05
N VAL A 278 -8.10 -5.52 -0.73
CA VAL A 278 -8.58 -4.54 0.24
C VAL A 278 -7.51 -4.34 1.30
N GLY A 279 -7.32 -3.09 1.76
CA GLY A 279 -6.37 -2.79 2.81
C GLY A 279 -4.89 -3.01 2.44
N HIS A 280 -4.02 -2.92 3.45
CA HIS A 280 -2.57 -3.00 3.26
C HIS A 280 -2.10 -4.45 3.13
N PRO A 281 -1.16 -4.73 2.21
CA PRO A 281 -0.60 -6.07 2.06
C PRO A 281 0.24 -6.50 3.26
N LYS A 282 0.24 -7.81 3.51
CA LYS A 282 1.29 -8.50 4.24
C LYS A 282 2.43 -8.90 3.29
N ILE A 283 3.65 -8.66 3.73
CA ILE A 283 4.86 -8.87 2.92
C ILE A 283 5.57 -10.12 3.44
N PHE A 284 5.93 -11.02 2.54
CA PHE A 284 6.73 -12.19 2.84
C PHE A 284 7.98 -12.22 1.95
N VAL A 285 9.11 -12.61 2.53
CA VAL A 285 10.41 -12.61 1.85
C VAL A 285 11.16 -13.87 2.23
N GLY A 286 11.85 -14.51 1.28
CA GLY A 286 12.69 -15.66 1.56
C GLY A 286 11.88 -16.92 1.88
N GLU A 287 12.26 -17.66 2.92
CA GLU A 287 11.67 -18.96 3.28
C GLU A 287 10.24 -18.84 3.85
N ASP A 288 9.87 -17.68 4.38
CA ASP A 288 8.51 -17.39 4.88
C ASP A 288 7.46 -17.24 3.76
N CYS A 289 7.92 -17.30 2.51
CA CYS A 289 7.06 -17.17 1.36
C CYS A 289 6.14 -18.38 1.18
N PRO A 290 4.81 -18.20 1.12
CA PRO A 290 3.87 -19.30 0.92
C PRO A 290 4.03 -19.93 -0.47
N LYS A 291 3.50 -21.15 -0.66
CA LYS A 291 3.49 -21.76 -2.00
C LYS A 291 2.54 -21.01 -2.93
N LEU A 292 2.90 -20.95 -4.22
CA LEU A 292 2.18 -20.15 -5.24
C LEU A 292 0.72 -20.57 -5.43
N ASP A 293 0.41 -21.82 -5.19
CA ASP A 293 -0.92 -22.44 -5.32
C ASP A 293 -1.81 -22.24 -4.08
N GLU A 294 -1.23 -21.79 -2.96
CA GLU A 294 -1.93 -21.66 -1.68
C GLU A 294 -2.43 -20.22 -1.42
N VAL A 295 -2.03 -19.23 -2.23
CA VAL A 295 -2.26 -17.80 -1.95
C VAL A 295 -2.60 -16.96 -3.19
N GLU A 296 -3.43 -15.93 -3.01
CA GLU A 296 -3.69 -14.89 -4.01
C GLU A 296 -2.85 -13.64 -3.67
N GLY A 297 -2.04 -13.16 -4.61
CA GLY A 297 -1.19 -11.99 -4.38
C GLY A 297 -0.25 -11.66 -5.55
N ILE A 298 0.67 -10.73 -5.32
CA ILE A 298 1.70 -10.34 -6.29
C ILE A 298 3.01 -11.01 -5.88
N VAL A 299 3.60 -11.78 -6.78
CA VAL A 299 4.91 -12.40 -6.59
C VAL A 299 5.92 -11.81 -7.57
N ARG A 300 7.12 -11.53 -7.08
CA ARG A 300 8.29 -11.29 -7.93
C ARG A 300 9.19 -12.51 -7.84
N CYS A 301 9.44 -13.13 -8.98
CA CYS A 301 10.28 -14.30 -9.11
C CYS A 301 10.95 -14.34 -10.48
N GLU A 302 12.13 -14.94 -10.51
CA GLU A 302 12.85 -15.25 -11.75
C GLU A 302 12.47 -16.66 -12.21
N PHE A 303 12.09 -16.80 -13.48
CA PHE A 303 11.77 -18.10 -14.08
C PHE A 303 12.78 -18.45 -15.15
N THR A 304 13.19 -19.72 -15.18
CA THR A 304 13.87 -20.30 -16.33
C THR A 304 12.85 -21.08 -17.17
N PHE A 305 12.81 -20.79 -18.48
CA PHE A 305 11.85 -21.39 -19.43
C PHE A 305 11.95 -22.92 -19.52
N ILE A 306 13.05 -23.50 -19.06
CA ILE A 306 13.33 -24.93 -19.22
C ILE A 306 12.64 -25.77 -18.16
N ASN A 307 12.27 -25.22 -16.98
CA ASN A 307 11.60 -25.99 -15.91
C ASN A 307 10.61 -25.19 -15.04
N CYS A 308 10.31 -23.92 -15.35
CA CYS A 308 9.44 -23.05 -14.54
C CYS A 308 9.83 -22.97 -13.04
N LEU A 309 11.12 -23.16 -12.72
CA LEU A 309 11.63 -23.09 -11.35
C LEU A 309 11.83 -21.63 -10.95
N ALA A 310 11.16 -21.21 -9.87
CA ALA A 310 11.33 -19.90 -9.26
C ALA A 310 12.56 -19.90 -8.33
N LEU A 311 13.60 -19.14 -8.68
CA LEU A 311 14.91 -19.17 -8.01
C LEU A 311 15.02 -18.22 -6.81
N GLN A 312 14.28 -17.11 -6.82
CA GLN A 312 14.13 -16.20 -5.69
C GLN A 312 12.67 -15.79 -5.59
N LYS A 313 12.18 -15.69 -4.36
CA LYS A 313 10.77 -15.40 -4.10
C LYS A 313 10.61 -14.24 -3.13
N LYS A 314 9.90 -13.22 -3.58
CA LYS A 314 9.31 -12.17 -2.74
C LYS A 314 7.80 -12.17 -2.99
N TYR A 315 7.00 -12.07 -1.93
CA TYR A 315 5.55 -12.07 -2.02
C TYR A 315 4.96 -10.83 -1.37
N LEU A 316 3.96 -10.27 -2.03
CA LEU A 316 3.05 -9.28 -1.52
C LEU A 316 1.65 -9.90 -1.50
N LEU A 317 1.19 -10.32 -0.33
CA LEU A 317 -0.16 -10.86 -0.16
C LEU A 317 -1.07 -9.76 0.35
N GLN A 318 -2.23 -9.60 -0.27
CA GLN A 318 -3.25 -8.65 0.17
C GLN A 318 -4.39 -9.42 0.78
N ASP A 319 -5.04 -8.85 1.79
CA ASP A 319 -6.35 -9.36 2.20
C ASP A 319 -7.30 -9.16 1.02
N VAL A 320 -7.79 -10.28 0.50
CA VAL A 320 -8.74 -10.27 -0.61
C VAL A 320 -10.11 -10.43 0.01
N ASP A 321 -10.98 -9.42 -0.11
CA ASP A 321 -12.37 -9.58 0.31
C ASP A 321 -13.02 -10.59 -0.65
N LEU A 322 -13.28 -11.79 -0.12
CA LEU A 322 -13.90 -12.90 -0.85
C LEU A 322 -15.38 -12.62 -1.14
N LYS A 323 -15.93 -11.50 -0.67
CA LYS A 323 -17.29 -11.08 -0.95
C LYS A 323 -17.29 -9.77 -1.72
N ASN A 324 -18.06 -9.78 -2.80
CA ASN A 324 -18.26 -8.67 -3.72
C ASN A 324 -18.57 -7.36 -2.97
N PHE A 325 -17.97 -6.26 -3.42
CA PHE A 325 -18.31 -4.90 -2.99
C PHE A 325 -19.76 -4.55 -3.26
#